data_AF-A0A519WP13-F1
#
_entry.id   AF-A0A519WP13-F1
#
_cell.length_a   1.000
_cell.length_b   1.000
_cell.length_c   1.000
_cell.angle_alpha   90.00
_cell.angle_beta   90.00
_cell.angle_gamma   90.00
#
_symmetry.space_group_name_H-M   'P 1'
#
loop_
_entity.id
_entity.type
_entity.pdbx_description
1 polymer ?
#
loop_
_entity_poly.entity_id
_entity_poly.type
_entity_poly.pdbx_seq_one_letter_code
_entity_poly.pdbx_strand_id
1 'polypeptide(L)'
;MFAFSIRKLMIKKSFSYIGIFFLNVLSILPMRLLHVIASLGYYFIYHIFAYRKQVVRTNLTNSFPNKSTDEILKLEKAFFRYFADLVFEVIKLPSIS
;
A
#
# COMPACT_ATOMS: atom_id res chain seq x y z
N MET A 1 16.51 16.43 31.13
CA MET A 1 16.66 15.21 30.30
C MET A 1 15.44 14.28 30.38
N PHE A 2 14.89 13.98 31.57
CA PHE A 2 13.73 13.08 31.74
C PHE A 2 12.41 13.59 31.11
N ALA A 3 12.05 14.86 31.33
CA ALA A 3 10.83 15.46 30.76
C ALA A 3 10.82 15.55 29.22
N PHE A 4 12.01 15.65 28.60
CA PHE A 4 12.16 15.65 27.16
C PHE A 4 11.91 14.26 26.56
N SER A 5 12.34 13.19 27.26
CA SER A 5 12.06 11.80 26.87
C SER A 5 10.56 11.48 26.97
N ILE A 6 9.89 11.93 28.04
CA ILE A 6 8.44 11.78 28.22
C ILE A 6 7.64 12.50 27.12
N ARG A 7 8.01 13.75 26.77
CA ARG A 7 7.37 14.47 25.64
C ARG A 7 7.53 13.72 24.32
N LYS A 8 8.72 13.18 24.03
CA LYS A 8 8.97 12.42 22.79
C LYS A 8 8.14 11.13 22.74
N LEU A 9 7.95 10.46 23.89
CA LEU A 9 7.07 9.31 24.04
C LEU A 9 5.59 9.66 23.85
N MET A 10 5.13 10.77 24.42
CA MET A 10 3.75 11.24 24.27
C MET A 10 3.44 11.64 22.83
N ILE A 11 4.36 12.34 22.15
CA ILE A 11 4.22 12.68 20.73
C ILE A 11 4.14 11.42 19.88
N LYS A 12 5.01 10.42 20.12
CA LYS A 12 4.95 9.12 19.43
C LYS A 12 3.61 8.41 19.65
N LYS A 13 3.11 8.38 20.89
CA LYS A 13 1.81 7.78 21.22
C LYS A 13 0.66 8.49 20.50
N SER A 14 0.65 9.82 20.47
CA SER A 14 -0.37 10.60 19.78
C SER A 14 -0.41 10.30 18.27
N PHE A 15 0.76 10.23 17.60
CA PHE A 15 0.82 9.83 16.19
C PHE A 15 0.30 8.41 15.95
N SER A 16 0.62 7.47 16.84
CA SER A 16 0.09 6.11 16.76
C SER A 16 -1.44 6.08 16.89
N TYR A 17 -2.02 6.81 17.82
CA TYR A 17 -3.49 6.86 17.98
C TYR A 17 -4.19 7.45 16.77
N ILE A 18 -3.63 8.51 16.18
CA ILE A 18 -4.17 9.11 14.96
C ILE A 18 -4.11 8.09 13.81
N GLY A 19 -2.99 7.41 13.61
CA GLY A 19 -2.85 6.39 12.57
C GLY A 19 -3.83 5.23 12.75
N ILE A 20 -3.96 4.71 13.98
CA ILE A 20 -4.92 3.64 14.31
C ILE A 20 -6.36 4.10 14.06
N PHE A 21 -6.71 5.34 14.45
CA PHE A 21 -8.03 5.91 14.19
C PHE A 21 -8.33 5.94 12.68
N PHE A 22 -7.42 6.45 11.85
CA PHE A 22 -7.61 6.47 10.39
C PHE A 22 -7.73 5.06 9.79
N LEU A 23 -6.89 4.11 10.22
CA LEU A 23 -6.98 2.72 9.75
C LEU A 23 -8.31 2.06 10.13
N ASN A 24 -8.84 2.34 11.32
CA ASN A 24 -10.16 1.85 11.74
C ASN A 24 -11.30 2.48 10.94
N VAL A 25 -11.21 3.78 10.64
CA VAL A 25 -12.20 4.45 9.78
C VAL A 25 -12.17 3.87 8.37
N LEU A 26 -10.98 3.61 7.82
CA LEU A 26 -10.85 2.97 6.52
C LEU A 26 -11.37 1.52 6.54
N SER A 27 -11.09 0.75 7.59
CA SER A 27 -11.50 -0.65 7.66
C SER A 27 -13.02 -0.80 7.60
N ILE A 28 -13.79 0.04 8.27
CA ILE A 28 -15.26 -0.07 8.26
C ILE A 28 -15.92 0.29 6.91
N LEU A 29 -15.20 0.92 5.97
CA LEU A 29 -15.76 1.30 4.67
C LEU A 29 -16.25 0.06 3.87
N PRO A 30 -17.27 0.21 3.01
CA PRO A 30 -17.68 -0.84 2.09
C PRO A 30 -16.55 -1.22 1.14
N MET A 31 -16.40 -2.52 0.81
CA MET A 31 -15.31 -3.00 -0.06
C MET A 31 -15.24 -2.29 -1.40
N ARG A 32 -16.38 -1.94 -1.99
CA ARG A 32 -16.42 -1.19 -3.26
C ARG A 32 -15.67 0.14 -3.17
N LEU A 33 -15.82 0.87 -2.06
CA LEU A 33 -15.14 2.15 -1.87
C LEU A 33 -13.65 1.96 -1.67
N LEU A 34 -13.25 0.92 -0.93
CA LEU A 34 -11.85 0.56 -0.76
C LEU A 34 -11.16 0.23 -2.09
N HIS A 35 -11.82 -0.48 -3.01
CA HIS A 35 -11.28 -0.73 -4.36
C HIS A 35 -11.16 0.55 -5.22
N VAL A 36 -12.05 1.52 -5.04
CA VAL A 36 -11.89 2.84 -5.69
C VAL A 36 -10.67 3.57 -5.14
N ILE A 37 -10.48 3.56 -3.81
CA ILE A 37 -9.30 4.16 -3.18
C ILE A 37 -8.03 3.42 -3.60
N ALA A 38 -8.04 2.09 -3.65
CA ALA A 38 -6.96 1.26 -4.20
C ALA A 38 -6.66 1.64 -5.65
N SER A 39 -7.70 1.91 -6.44
CA SER A 39 -7.53 2.29 -7.84
C SER A 39 -6.79 3.61 -8.01
N LEU A 40 -7.10 4.58 -7.15
CA LEU A 40 -6.37 5.85 -7.06
C LEU A 40 -4.95 5.63 -6.52
N GLY A 41 -4.79 4.82 -5.46
CA GLY A 41 -3.51 4.50 -4.85
C GLY A 41 -2.53 3.87 -5.84
N TYR A 42 -2.98 2.93 -6.66
CA TYR A 42 -2.21 2.41 -7.79
C TYR A 42 -1.69 3.53 -8.69
N TYR A 43 -2.53 4.49 -9.05
CA TYR A 43 -2.14 5.54 -9.98
C TYR A 43 -0.99 6.37 -9.38
N PHE A 44 -1.10 6.73 -8.10
CA PHE A 44 -0.03 7.40 -7.37
C PHE A 44 1.24 6.56 -7.31
N ILE A 45 1.16 5.30 -6.89
CA ILE A 45 2.32 4.43 -6.69
C ILE A 45 3.02 4.11 -8.02
N TYR A 46 2.27 3.81 -9.08
CA TYR A 46 2.81 3.37 -10.37
C TYR A 46 3.23 4.53 -11.29
N HIS A 47 2.41 5.58 -11.39
CA HIS A 47 2.63 6.67 -12.36
C HIS A 47 3.31 7.89 -11.75
N ILE A 48 2.92 8.32 -10.55
CA ILE A 48 3.42 9.57 -9.96
C ILE A 48 4.74 9.34 -9.23
N PHE A 49 4.77 8.39 -8.30
CA PHE A 49 5.97 8.11 -7.50
C PHE A 49 6.89 7.06 -8.12
N ALA A 50 6.38 6.26 -9.07
CA ALA A 50 7.10 5.13 -9.68
C ALA A 50 7.80 4.23 -8.64
N TYR A 51 7.13 3.97 -7.53
CA TYR A 51 7.73 3.35 -6.35
C TYR A 51 8.26 1.94 -6.66
N ARG A 52 9.56 1.71 -6.48
CA ARG A 52 10.25 0.41 -6.65
C ARG A 52 9.96 -0.32 -7.96
N LYS A 53 9.59 0.41 -9.00
CA LYS A 53 9.23 -0.15 -10.31
C LYS A 53 10.35 -0.99 -10.92
N GLN A 54 11.60 -0.52 -10.82
CA GLN A 54 12.77 -1.25 -11.32
C GLN A 54 12.98 -2.58 -10.60
N VAL A 55 12.83 -2.63 -9.28
CA VAL A 55 12.98 -3.87 -8.49
C VAL A 55 11.93 -4.89 -8.90
N VAL A 56 10.67 -4.45 -9.01
CA VAL A 56 9.56 -5.32 -9.47
C VAL A 56 9.83 -5.82 -10.88
N ARG A 57 10.28 -4.96 -11.79
CA ARG A 57 10.61 -5.35 -13.18
C ARG A 57 11.73 -6.38 -13.23
N THR A 58 12.84 -6.13 -12.54
CA THR A 58 13.97 -7.06 -12.48
C THR A 58 13.54 -8.42 -11.92
N ASN A 59 12.74 -8.42 -10.86
CA ASN A 59 12.19 -9.66 -10.31
C ASN A 59 11.32 -10.41 -11.33
N LEU A 60 10.42 -9.71 -12.03
CA LEU A 60 9.56 -10.31 -13.05
C LEU A 60 10.38 -10.86 -14.23
N THR A 61 11.38 -10.12 -14.71
CA THR A 61 12.28 -10.59 -15.79
C THR A 61 13.03 -11.84 -15.37
N ASN A 62 13.54 -11.89 -14.13
CA ASN A 62 14.26 -13.05 -13.60
C ASN A 62 13.34 -14.25 -13.38
N SER A 63 12.10 -14.03 -12.91
CA SER A 63 11.11 -15.09 -12.70
C SER A 63 10.50 -15.63 -13.99
N PHE A 64 10.43 -14.80 -15.04
CA PHE A 64 9.81 -15.14 -16.31
C PHE A 64 10.75 -14.82 -17.49
N PRO A 65 11.90 -15.51 -17.61
CA PRO A 65 12.92 -15.19 -18.62
C PRO A 65 12.45 -15.40 -20.07
N ASN A 66 11.43 -16.24 -20.28
CA ASN A 66 10.88 -16.52 -21.60
C ASN A 66 9.82 -15.51 -22.07
N LYS A 67 9.50 -14.50 -21.25
CA LYS A 67 8.50 -13.48 -21.60
C LYS A 67 9.15 -12.28 -22.28
N SER A 68 8.45 -11.73 -23.27
CA SER A 68 8.84 -10.47 -23.90
C SER A 68 8.76 -9.30 -22.92
N THR A 69 9.50 -8.22 -23.21
CA THR A 69 9.46 -6.99 -22.40
C THR A 69 8.03 -6.45 -22.25
N ASP A 70 7.21 -6.52 -23.29
CA ASP A 70 5.82 -6.03 -23.24
C ASP A 70 4.93 -6.85 -22.31
N GLU A 71 5.13 -8.17 -22.27
CA GLU A 71 4.45 -9.03 -21.30
C GLU A 71 4.90 -8.73 -19.86
N ILE A 72 6.21 -8.51 -19.66
CA ILE A 72 6.74 -8.11 -18.35
C ILE A 72 6.12 -6.78 -17.91
N LEU A 73 6.00 -5.80 -18.80
CA LEU A 73 5.36 -4.51 -18.49
C LEU A 73 3.86 -4.64 -18.17
N LYS A 74 3.14 -5.55 -18.83
CA LYS A 74 1.74 -5.85 -18.50
C LYS A 74 1.63 -6.49 -17.12
N LEU A 75 2.49 -7.47 -16.80
CA LEU A 75 2.56 -8.10 -15.49
C LEU A 75 2.96 -7.12 -14.39
N GLU A 76 3.89 -6.21 -14.65
CA GLU A 76 4.29 -5.17 -13.71
C GLU A 76 3.10 -4.27 -13.35
N LYS A 77 2.34 -3.79 -14.35
CA LYS A 77 1.12 -3.00 -14.09
C LYS A 77 0.07 -3.78 -13.30
N ALA A 78 -0.14 -5.06 -13.64
CA ALA A 78 -1.07 -5.94 -12.95
C ALA A 78 -0.63 -6.16 -11.48
N PHE A 79 0.67 -6.37 -11.25
CA PHE A 79 1.25 -6.50 -9.91
C PHE A 79 0.97 -5.25 -9.08
N PHE A 80 1.24 -4.04 -9.60
CA PHE A 80 0.99 -2.82 -8.84
C PHE A 80 -0.50 -2.57 -8.59
N ARG A 81 -1.38 -2.96 -9.52
CA ARG A 81 -2.84 -2.88 -9.33
C ARG A 81 -3.26 -3.76 -8.16
N TYR A 82 -2.90 -5.04 -8.25
CA TYR A 82 -3.17 -6.02 -7.21
C TYR A 82 -2.53 -5.64 -5.87
N PHE A 83 -1.31 -5.11 -5.87
CA PHE A 83 -0.65 -4.66 -4.66
C PHE A 83 -1.42 -3.52 -3.97
N ALA A 84 -1.95 -2.58 -4.75
CA ALA A 84 -2.79 -1.53 -4.18
C ALA A 84 -4.08 -2.10 -3.58
N ASP A 85 -4.77 -2.99 -4.30
CA ASP A 85 -5.97 -3.68 -3.78
C ASP A 85 -5.67 -4.46 -2.48
N LEU A 86 -4.59 -5.24 -2.48
CA LEU A 86 -4.16 -6.06 -1.35
C LEU A 86 -3.90 -5.22 -0.09
N VAL A 87 -3.31 -4.02 -0.22
CA VAL A 87 -3.11 -3.11 0.92
C VAL A 87 -4.45 -2.76 1.58
N PHE A 88 -5.47 -2.43 0.78
CA PHE A 88 -6.78 -2.08 1.32
C PHE A 88 -7.58 -3.30 1.79
N GLU A 89 -7.38 -4.47 1.19
CA GLU A 89 -7.91 -5.75 1.71
C GLU A 89 -7.35 -6.07 3.09
N VAL A 90 -6.04 -5.90 3.30
CA VAL A 90 -5.40 -6.07 4.62
C VAL A 90 -5.95 -5.07 5.63
N ILE A 91 -6.18 -3.81 5.22
CA ILE A 91 -6.83 -2.81 6.07
C ILE A 91 -8.28 -3.21 6.42
N LYS A 92 -8.99 -3.87 5.50
CA LYS A 92 -10.36 -4.33 5.73
C LYS A 92 -10.44 -5.45 6.79
N LEU A 93 -9.46 -6.36 6.81
CA LEU A 93 -9.47 -7.60 7.60
C LEU A 93 -10.04 -7.48 9.02
N PRO A 94 -9.66 -6.49 9.87
CA PRO A 94 -10.15 -6.39 11.24
C PRO A 94 -11.66 -6.14 11.37
N SER A 95 -12.33 -5.75 10.29
CA SER A 95 -13.76 -5.39 10.24
C SER A 95 -14.60 -6.35 9.38
N ILE A 96 -13.97 -7.40 8.83
CA ILE A 96 -14.70 -8.47 8.15
C ILE A 96 -15.37 -9.32 9.23
N SER A 97 -16.68 -9.50 9.11
CA SER A 97 -17.51 -10.36 9.97
C SER A 97 -18.17 -11.43 9.13
#